data_AF-A0A7G8G4U8-F1
#
_entry.id   AF-A0A7G8G4U8-F1
#
_cell.length_a   1.000
_cell.length_b   1.000
_cell.length_c   1.000
_cell.angle_alpha   90.00
_cell.angle_beta   90.00
_cell.angle_gamma   90.00
#
_symmetry.space_group_name_H-M   'P 1'
#
loop_
_entity.id
_entity.type
_entity.pdbx_description
1 polymer ?
#
loop_
_entity_poly.entity_id
_entity_poly.type
_entity_poly.pdbx_seq_one_letter_code
_entity_poly.pdbx_strand_id
1 'polypeptide(L)'
;MNPDTQYLSHRLDAIEKKLDTLIQASAEREMNEWITTKDALALMSVSDRQLTRLISSGVIHGEAIRNVGTVKSPRYRYHRSRLLKQWLKRAPLPQ
;
A
#
# COMPACT_ATOMS: atom_id res chain seq x y z
N MET A 1 -36.99 -29.31 0.30
CA MET A 1 -36.11 -28.41 1.08
C MET A 1 -36.99 -27.62 2.03
N ASN A 2 -36.61 -27.52 3.31
CA ASN A 2 -37.37 -26.77 4.31
C ASN A 2 -37.24 -25.25 4.02
N PRO A 3 -38.33 -24.47 3.94
CA PRO A 3 -38.29 -23.02 3.71
C PRO A 3 -37.35 -22.28 4.67
N ASP A 4 -37.22 -22.74 5.91
CA ASP A 4 -36.29 -22.17 6.89
C ASP A 4 -34.82 -22.34 6.45
N THR A 5 -34.50 -23.48 5.84
CA THR A 5 -33.15 -23.75 5.30
C THR A 5 -32.84 -22.86 4.11
N GLN A 6 -33.83 -22.57 3.25
CA GLN A 6 -33.65 -21.66 2.12
C GLN A 6 -33.47 -20.21 2.58
N TYR A 7 -34.27 -19.77 3.56
CA TYR A 7 -34.12 -18.44 4.15
C TYR A 7 -32.74 -18.27 4.80
N LEU A 8 -32.28 -19.26 5.57
CA LEU A 8 -30.95 -19.24 6.18
C LEU A 8 -29.83 -19.21 5.14
N SER A 9 -29.93 -20.00 4.06
CA SER A 9 -28.96 -20.00 2.96
C SER A 9 -28.85 -18.61 2.31
N HIS A 10 -29.98 -18.00 1.96
CA HIS A 10 -29.98 -16.65 1.36
C HIS A 10 -29.39 -15.59 2.30
N ARG A 11 -29.63 -15.73 3.61
CA ARG A 11 -29.05 -14.84 4.60
C ARG A 11 -27.55 -15.02 4.75
N LEU A 12 -27.04 -16.24 4.65
CA LEU A 12 -25.61 -16.53 4.63
C LEU A 12 -24.95 -15.95 3.37
N ASP A 13 -25.52 -16.17 2.20
CA ASP A 13 -25.01 -15.59 0.93
C ASP A 13 -24.94 -14.06 1.00
N ALA A 14 -25.93 -13.42 1.62
CA ALA A 14 -25.96 -11.97 1.79
C ALA A 14 -24.89 -11.47 2.78
N ILE A 15 -24.54 -12.27 3.80
CA ILE A 15 -23.46 -11.95 4.73
C ILE A 15 -22.11 -12.13 4.04
N GLU A 16 -21.90 -13.22 3.30
CA GLU A 16 -20.68 -13.49 2.54
C GLU A 16 -20.39 -12.35 1.56
N LYS A 17 -21.37 -11.95 0.75
CA LYS A 17 -21.21 -10.83 -0.19
C LYS A 17 -20.83 -9.52 0.49
N LYS A 18 -21.37 -9.26 1.70
CA LYS A 18 -21.02 -8.06 2.47
C LYS A 18 -19.59 -8.14 3.01
N LEU A 19 -19.16 -9.32 3.47
CA LEU A 19 -17.79 -9.55 3.91
C LEU A 19 -16.80 -9.35 2.75
N ASP A 20 -17.08 -9.91 1.58
CA ASP A 20 -16.24 -9.73 0.38
C ASP A 20 -16.10 -8.25 0.01
N THR A 21 -17.21 -7.51 0.08
CA THR A 21 -17.20 -6.06 -0.19
C THR A 21 -16.30 -5.31 0.80
N LEU A 22 -16.37 -5.65 2.09
CA LEU A 22 -15.54 -5.03 3.13
C LEU A 22 -14.06 -5.38 2.97
N ILE A 23 -13.75 -6.64 2.63
CA ILE A 23 -12.39 -7.10 2.36
C ILE A 23 -11.80 -6.32 1.18
N GLN A 24 -12.55 -6.20 0.09
CA GLN A 24 -12.11 -5.45 -1.09
C GLN A 24 -11.88 -3.97 -0.76
N ALA A 25 -12.83 -3.31 -0.10
CA ALA A 25 -12.69 -1.91 0.29
C ALA A 25 -11.50 -1.68 1.22
N SER A 26 -11.22 -2.61 2.13
CA SER A 26 -10.05 -2.54 3.00
C SER A 26 -8.74 -2.68 2.22
N ALA A 27 -8.67 -3.61 1.27
CA ALA A 27 -7.49 -3.81 0.42
C ALA A 27 -7.21 -2.57 -0.45
N GLU A 28 -8.24 -1.98 -1.06
CA GLU A 28 -8.13 -0.75 -1.84
C GLU A 28 -7.65 0.44 -0.99
N ARG A 29 -8.14 0.54 0.25
CA ARG A 29 -7.71 1.57 1.19
C ARG A 29 -6.24 1.41 1.56
N GLU A 30 -5.81 0.19 1.87
CA GLU A 30 -4.41 -0.10 2.21
C GLU A 30 -3.48 0.25 1.03
N MET A 31 -3.86 -0.11 -0.20
CA MET A 31 -3.06 0.20 -1.40
C MET A 31 -2.91 1.70 -1.67
N ASN A 32 -3.91 2.51 -1.28
CA ASN A 32 -3.92 3.96 -1.46
C ASN A 32 -3.39 4.73 -0.25
N GLU A 33 -2.86 4.03 0.76
CA GLU A 33 -2.35 4.64 1.98
C GLU A 33 -1.01 5.35 1.78
N TRP A 34 -0.85 6.48 2.50
CA TRP A 34 0.41 7.20 2.63
C TRP A 34 1.15 6.74 3.89
N ILE A 35 2.21 5.97 3.71
CA ILE A 35 2.97 5.33 4.78
C ILE A 35 4.17 6.15 5.22
N THR A 36 4.69 5.87 6.41
CA THR A 36 5.88 6.55 6.96
C THR A 36 7.17 6.00 6.34
N THR A 37 8.31 6.69 6.56
CA THR A 37 9.62 6.16 6.17
C THR A 37 9.87 4.78 6.79
N LYS A 38 9.57 4.60 8.07
CA LYS A 38 9.76 3.32 8.77
C LYS A 38 9.01 2.18 8.07
N ASP A 39 7.76 2.44 7.70
CA ASP A 39 6.91 1.45 7.05
C ASP A 39 7.36 1.18 5.61
N ALA A 40 7.81 2.21 4.89
CA ALA A 40 8.36 2.06 3.54
C ALA A 40 9.63 1.21 3.53
N LEU A 41 10.53 1.41 4.50
CA LEU A 41 11.75 0.59 4.66
C LEU A 41 11.40 -0.87 4.93
N ALA A 42 10.45 -1.12 5.82
CA ALA A 42 9.97 -2.47 6.12
C ALA A 42 9.32 -3.12 4.88
N LEU A 43 8.44 -2.39 4.19
CA LEU A 43 7.72 -2.87 3.01
C LEU A 43 8.66 -3.26 1.86
N MET A 44 9.71 -2.49 1.64
CA MET A 44 10.68 -2.74 0.56
C MET A 44 11.86 -3.63 0.99
N SER A 45 11.99 -3.91 2.29
CA SER A 45 13.15 -4.59 2.89
C SER A 45 14.47 -3.92 2.51
N VAL A 46 14.54 -2.60 2.65
CA VAL A 46 15.75 -1.80 2.35
C VAL A 46 16.16 -0.94 3.55
N SER A 47 17.44 -0.57 3.57
CA SER A 47 17.98 0.41 4.52
C SER A 47 17.62 1.85 4.12
N ASP A 48 17.68 2.76 5.09
CA ASP A 48 17.43 4.19 4.88
C ASP A 48 18.38 4.81 3.83
N ARG A 49 19.65 4.35 3.82
CA ARG A 49 20.65 4.76 2.81
C ARG A 49 20.25 4.31 1.40
N GLN A 50 19.76 3.08 1.26
CA GLN A 50 19.28 2.56 -0.03
C GLN A 50 18.03 3.31 -0.49
N LEU A 51 17.09 3.60 0.41
CA LEU A 51 15.91 4.40 0.09
C LEU A 51 16.31 5.81 -0.38
N THR A 52 17.24 6.45 0.32
CA THR A 52 17.77 7.76 -0.07
C THR A 52 18.42 7.72 -1.45
N ARG A 53 19.23 6.68 -1.74
CA ARG A 53 19.83 6.46 -3.06
C ARG A 53 18.77 6.26 -4.14
N LEU A 54 17.70 5.53 -3.86
CA LEU A 54 16.59 5.33 -4.80
C LEU A 54 15.86 6.63 -5.13
N ILE A 55 15.72 7.53 -4.15
CA ILE A 55 15.14 8.85 -4.36
C ILE A 55 16.11 9.71 -5.18
N SER A 56 17.38 9.77 -4.79
CA SER A 56 18.38 10.61 -5.47
C SER A 56 18.70 10.17 -6.89
N SER A 57 18.61 8.86 -7.18
CA SER A 57 18.77 8.30 -8.53
C SER A 57 17.52 8.43 -9.39
N GLY A 58 16.41 8.94 -8.84
CA GLY A 58 15.15 9.10 -9.56
C GLY A 58 14.38 7.80 -9.75
N VAL A 59 14.69 6.72 -9.03
CA VAL A 59 13.84 5.50 -9.04
C VAL A 59 12.54 5.76 -8.31
N ILE A 60 12.60 6.41 -7.15
CA ILE A 60 11.41 6.82 -6.38
C ILE A 60 11.22 8.33 -6.52
N HIS A 61 10.11 8.74 -7.13
CA HIS A 61 9.89 10.16 -7.45
C HIS A 61 8.41 10.53 -7.63
N GLY A 62 8.16 11.83 -7.75
CA GLY A 62 6.88 12.40 -8.13
C GLY A 62 5.79 12.02 -7.13
N GLU A 63 4.68 11.48 -7.60
CA GLU A 63 3.54 11.20 -6.74
C GLU A 63 3.69 9.98 -5.81
N ALA A 64 4.84 9.28 -5.85
CA ALA A 64 5.15 8.19 -4.92
C ALA A 64 5.70 8.69 -3.58
N ILE A 65 6.17 9.95 -3.50
CA ILE A 65 6.81 10.55 -2.32
C ILE A 65 6.34 11.99 -2.14
N ARG A 66 6.07 12.40 -0.90
CA ARG A 66 5.76 13.80 -0.57
C ARG A 66 6.49 14.22 0.70
N ASN A 67 7.02 15.44 0.71
CA ASN A 67 7.47 16.08 1.95
C ASN A 67 6.25 16.70 2.65
N VAL A 68 5.91 16.20 3.84
CA VAL A 68 4.87 16.73 4.72
C VAL A 68 5.47 17.53 5.89
N GLY A 69 6.79 17.67 5.94
CA GLY A 69 7.52 18.51 6.88
C GLY A 69 7.82 19.89 6.31
N THR A 70 8.75 20.60 6.94
CA THR A 70 9.25 21.89 6.43
C THR A 70 10.49 21.69 5.58
N VAL A 71 10.92 22.71 4.86
CA VAL A 71 12.19 22.68 4.09
C VAL A 71 13.40 22.43 5.01
N LYS A 72 13.38 22.99 6.23
CA LYS A 72 14.46 22.84 7.22
C LYS A 72 14.40 21.50 7.98
N SER A 73 13.23 20.87 8.04
CA SER A 73 13.02 19.59 8.71
C SER A 73 12.08 18.72 7.87
N PRO A 74 12.61 18.10 6.80
CA PRO A 74 11.79 17.30 5.89
C PRO A 74 11.24 16.08 6.60
N ARG A 75 9.98 15.76 6.31
CA ARG A 75 9.33 14.53 6.77
C ARG A 75 8.64 13.91 5.59
N TYR A 76 9.14 12.78 5.12
CA TYR A 76 8.59 12.14 3.93
C TYR A 76 7.43 11.19 4.27
N ARG A 77 6.46 11.15 3.36
CA ARG A 77 5.39 10.15 3.28
C ARG A 77 5.44 9.52 1.90
N TYR A 78 5.09 8.24 1.83
CA TYR A 78 5.18 7.46 0.60
C TYR A 78 3.85 6.83 0.26
N HIS A 79 3.44 6.91 -0.99
CA HIS A 79 2.20 6.27 -1.42
C HIS A 79 2.46 4.77 -1.66
N ARG A 80 1.84 3.89 -0.87
CA ARG A 80 2.17 2.46 -0.78
C ARG A 80 2.25 1.77 -2.16
N SER A 81 1.18 1.80 -2.93
CA SER A 81 1.14 1.14 -4.25
C SER A 81 2.07 1.77 -5.29
N ARG A 82 2.19 3.09 -5.34
CA ARG A 82 3.04 3.81 -6.32
C ARG A 82 4.52 3.61 -6.01
N LEU A 83 4.89 3.64 -4.73
CA LEU A 83 6.22 3.31 -4.25
C LEU A 83 6.61 1.88 -4.67
N LEU A 84 5.76 0.89 -4.36
CA LEU A 84 6.01 -0.50 -4.74
C LEU A 84 6.10 -0.68 -6.25
N LYS A 85 5.21 -0.03 -7.01
CA LYS A 85 5.23 -0.10 -8.48
C LYS A 85 6.53 0.44 -9.06
N GLN A 86 7.05 1.55 -8.54
CA GLN A 86 8.34 2.10 -8.97
C GLN A 86 9.50 1.21 -8.52
N TRP A 87 9.46 0.74 -7.27
CA TRP A 87 10.45 -0.17 -6.70
C TRP A 87 10.58 -1.45 -7.51
N LEU A 88 9.49 -2.14 -7.82
CA LEU A 88 9.49 -3.42 -8.52
C LEU A 88 9.86 -3.29 -10.02
N LYS A 89 9.65 -2.12 -10.61
CA LYS A 89 10.02 -1.84 -12.02
C LYS A 89 11.50 -1.51 -12.22
N ARG A 90 12.26 -1.30 -11.14
CA ARG A 90 13.68 -0.96 -11.25
C ARG A 90 14.47 -2.13 -11.84
N ALA A 91 15.47 -1.84 -12.67
CA ALA A 91 16.53 -2.80 -12.95
C ALA A 91 17.30 -3.10 -11.64
N PRO A 92 17.80 -4.34 -11.42
CA PRO A 92 18.57 -4.65 -10.23
C PRO A 92 19.70 -3.63 -10.05
N LEU A 93 19.71 -2.95 -8.91
CA LEU A 93 20.78 -2.02 -8.58
C LEU A 93 22.07 -2.81 -8.42
N PRO A 94 23.20 -2.37 -9.02
CA PRO A 94 24.49 -2.96 -8.72
C PRO A 94 24.74 -2.85 -7.21
N GLN A 95 25.20 -3.96 -6.61
CA GLN A 95 25.45 -4.07 -5.16
C GLN A 95 26.55 -3.11 -4.72
#